data_AF-A0A6V7U934-F1
#
_entry.id   AF-A0A6V7U934-F1
#
_cell.length_a   1.000
_cell.length_b   1.000
_cell.length_c   1.000
_cell.angle_alpha   90.00
_cell.angle_beta   90.00
_cell.angle_gamma   90.00
#
_symmetry.space_group_name_H-M   'P 1'
#
loop_
_entity.id
_entity.type
_entity.pdbx_description
1 polymer ?
#
loop_
_entity_poly.entity_id
_entity_poly.type
_entity_poly.pdbx_seq_one_letter_code
_entity_poly.pdbx_strand_id
1 'polypeptide(L)'
;MNLKECPIWKENELPNEFIENVKILEKNYKMIVKEMEKAFKSGHLWIKNENIHTKTSWFTYFLIKDGNWQKECCNECPELVKLLKEFDEDYLLNNCSFGNVNFSMLPANSAIPEHIGTTNVRLRIHFGLEIPCGNGKENCFMKVGNEKFHWTAGKSTIINTSFFHSVSSVGCSEDRIVLIIDFWHPELTKEEKGILKNIFPPKSIF
;
A
#
# COMPACT_ATOMS: atom_id res chain seq x y z
N MET A 1 -16.39 9.47 -14.96
CA MET A 1 -15.99 10.32 -13.82
C MET A 1 -14.67 10.97 -14.19
N ASN A 2 -14.50 12.27 -13.95
CA ASN A 2 -13.24 12.97 -14.19
C ASN A 2 -12.59 13.27 -12.83
N LEU A 3 -11.82 12.31 -12.32
CA LEU A 3 -11.15 12.41 -11.03
C LEU A 3 -9.88 13.27 -11.19
N LYS A 4 -9.55 14.07 -10.17
CA LYS A 4 -8.28 14.80 -10.11
C LYS A 4 -7.11 13.81 -10.18
N GLU A 5 -6.14 14.09 -11.03
CA GLU A 5 -4.96 13.23 -11.22
C GLU A 5 -3.69 13.96 -10.77
N CYS A 6 -3.10 13.49 -9.67
CA CYS A 6 -1.77 13.89 -9.22
C CYS A 6 -0.94 12.62 -8.91
N PRO A 7 0.33 12.54 -9.32
CA PRO A 7 1.14 11.34 -9.07
C PRO A 7 1.45 11.15 -7.58
N ILE A 8 1.79 12.23 -6.87
CA ILE A 8 2.01 12.26 -5.42
C ILE A 8 1.12 13.35 -4.82
N TRP A 9 0.32 12.99 -3.83
CA TRP A 9 -0.66 13.89 -3.21
C TRP A 9 -0.12 14.48 -1.92
N LYS A 10 -0.29 15.81 -1.76
CA LYS A 10 0.03 16.51 -0.51
C LYS A 10 -1.16 16.52 0.43
N GLU A 11 -0.90 16.63 1.74
CA GLU A 11 -1.98 16.62 2.74
C GLU A 11 -3.03 17.72 2.50
N ASN A 12 -2.62 18.90 2.05
CA ASN A 12 -3.51 20.02 1.79
C ASN A 12 -4.38 19.87 0.52
N GLU A 13 -4.21 18.78 -0.22
CA GLU A 13 -4.97 18.47 -1.44
C GLU A 13 -6.05 17.41 -1.19
N LEU A 14 -6.14 16.89 0.03
CA LEU A 14 -7.00 15.78 0.41
C LEU A 14 -7.98 16.20 1.51
N PRO A 15 -9.15 15.56 1.61
CA PRO A 15 -10.09 15.79 2.71
C PRO A 15 -9.45 15.56 4.08
N ASN A 16 -9.89 16.31 5.09
CA ASN A 16 -9.35 16.21 6.44
C ASN A 16 -9.49 14.80 7.02
N GLU A 17 -10.62 14.15 6.78
CA GLU A 17 -10.93 12.80 7.26
C GLU A 17 -9.99 11.75 6.64
N PHE A 18 -9.61 11.93 5.36
CA PHE A 18 -8.58 11.09 4.72
C PHE A 18 -7.26 11.24 5.46
N ILE A 19 -6.85 12.48 5.74
CA ILE A 19 -5.59 12.78 6.42
C ILE A 19 -5.59 12.35 7.89
N GLU A 20 -6.73 12.38 8.56
CA GLU A 20 -6.88 11.86 9.93
C GLU A 20 -6.61 10.36 9.98
N ASN A 21 -7.15 9.57 9.05
CA ASN A 21 -6.84 8.15 8.91
C ASN A 21 -5.34 7.91 8.68
N VAL A 22 -4.69 8.72 7.84
CA VAL A 22 -3.24 8.66 7.62
C VAL A 22 -2.48 8.96 8.91
N LYS A 23 -2.87 10.00 9.66
CA LYS A 23 -2.24 10.37 10.94
C LYS A 23 -2.44 9.30 12.02
N ILE A 24 -3.56 8.57 11.99
CA ILE A 24 -3.80 7.43 12.88
C ILE A 24 -2.76 6.33 12.63
N LEU A 25 -2.39 6.04 11.37
CA LEU A 25 -1.31 5.09 11.06
C LEU A 25 0.03 5.54 11.66
N GLU A 26 0.41 6.81 11.45
CA GLU A 26 1.68 7.34 11.94
C GLU A 26 1.78 7.30 13.47
N LYS A 27 0.68 7.63 14.17
CA LYS A 27 0.60 7.53 15.64
C LYS A 27 0.78 6.11 16.15
N ASN A 28 0.37 5.11 15.36
CA ASN A 28 0.42 3.69 15.72
C ASN A 28 1.63 2.95 15.15
N TYR A 29 2.63 3.66 14.63
CA TYR A 29 3.83 3.10 13.99
C TYR A 29 4.44 1.91 14.73
N LYS A 30 4.73 2.05 16.04
CA LYS A 30 5.37 0.99 16.83
C LYS A 30 4.52 -0.27 16.96
N MET A 31 3.20 -0.12 17.03
CA MET A 31 2.27 -1.25 17.08
C MET A 31 2.30 -2.00 15.74
N ILE A 32 2.24 -1.24 14.64
CA ILE A 32 2.23 -1.80 13.28
C ILE A 32 3.54 -2.55 12.98
N VAL A 33 4.69 -1.99 13.34
CA VAL A 33 5.99 -2.66 13.21
C VAL A 33 6.02 -3.99 13.99
N LYS A 34 5.54 -3.99 15.23
CA LYS A 34 5.49 -5.21 16.06
C LYS A 34 4.63 -6.32 15.43
N GLU A 35 3.50 -5.98 14.80
CA GLU A 35 2.66 -6.98 14.12
C GLU A 35 3.24 -7.41 12.78
N MET A 36 3.91 -6.51 12.06
CA MET A 36 4.66 -6.85 10.86
C MET A 36 5.80 -7.85 11.18
N GLU A 37 6.56 -7.64 12.26
CA GLU A 37 7.61 -8.57 12.71
C GLU A 37 7.05 -9.96 13.06
N LYS A 38 5.82 -10.05 13.59
CA LYS A 38 5.13 -11.33 13.79
C LYS A 38 4.75 -11.96 12.45
N ALA A 39 4.15 -11.19 11.55
CA ALA A 39 3.79 -11.65 10.21
C ALA A 39 5.00 -12.19 9.43
N PHE A 40 6.19 -11.60 9.61
CA PHE A 40 7.45 -12.11 9.03
C PHE A 40 7.79 -13.53 9.47
N LYS A 41 7.46 -13.91 10.70
CA LYS A 41 7.69 -15.29 11.20
C LYS A 41 6.75 -16.28 10.52
N SER A 42 5.60 -15.84 10.04
CA SER A 42 4.63 -16.63 9.27
C SER A 42 4.99 -16.64 7.78
N GLY A 43 6.23 -17.03 7.45
CA GLY A 43 6.78 -16.96 6.09
C GLY A 43 5.95 -17.67 5.01
N HIS A 44 5.20 -18.72 5.36
CA HIS A 44 4.33 -19.45 4.44
C HIS A 44 3.12 -18.65 3.93
N LEU A 45 2.76 -17.56 4.60
CA LEU A 45 1.68 -16.65 4.19
C LEU A 45 2.17 -15.53 3.27
N TRP A 46 3.49 -15.36 3.11
CA TRP A 46 4.06 -14.38 2.20
C TRP A 46 4.03 -14.89 0.77
N ILE A 47 3.45 -14.08 -0.11
CA ILE A 47 3.39 -14.38 -1.54
C ILE A 47 4.65 -13.82 -2.20
N LYS A 48 5.45 -14.69 -2.81
CA LYS A 48 6.50 -14.27 -3.73
C LYS A 48 5.88 -13.80 -5.04
N ASN A 49 6.13 -12.55 -5.38
CA ASN A 49 5.83 -11.97 -6.69
C ASN A 49 7.12 -11.89 -7.49
N GLU A 50 7.04 -12.01 -8.80
CA GLU A 50 8.22 -11.98 -9.66
C GLU A 50 7.88 -11.29 -10.97
N ASN A 51 8.76 -10.38 -11.41
CA ASN A 51 8.75 -9.92 -12.79
C ASN A 51 9.58 -10.89 -13.63
N ILE A 52 8.93 -11.61 -14.54
CA ILE A 52 9.55 -12.66 -15.34
C ILE A 52 10.70 -12.12 -16.21
N HIS A 53 10.61 -10.87 -16.65
CA HIS A 53 11.61 -10.27 -17.54
C HIS A 53 12.84 -9.78 -16.78
N THR A 54 12.65 -9.10 -15.65
CA THR A 54 13.78 -8.56 -14.85
C THR A 54 14.30 -9.55 -13.81
N LYS A 55 13.58 -10.66 -13.57
CA LYS A 55 13.83 -11.63 -12.49
C LYS A 55 13.86 -10.99 -11.09
N THR A 56 13.25 -9.81 -10.95
CA THR A 56 13.09 -9.18 -9.64
C THR A 56 11.99 -9.89 -8.88
N SER A 57 12.28 -10.27 -7.63
CA SER A 57 11.27 -10.78 -6.70
C SER A 57 10.95 -9.77 -5.60
N TRP A 58 9.70 -9.71 -5.18
CA TRP A 58 9.26 -8.97 -4.00
C TRP A 58 8.16 -9.76 -3.28
N PHE A 59 7.97 -9.49 -2.00
CA PHE A 59 7.11 -10.32 -1.16
C PHE A 59 5.96 -9.49 -0.61
N THR A 60 4.76 -10.06 -0.64
CA THR A 60 3.55 -9.40 -0.13
C THR A 60 2.81 -10.28 0.87
N TYR A 61 2.36 -9.66 1.95
CA TYR A 61 1.54 -10.29 2.98
C TYR A 61 0.21 -9.54 3.06
N PHE A 62 -0.86 -10.13 2.54
CA PHE A 62 -2.15 -9.45 2.40
C PHE A 62 -3.00 -9.60 3.65
N LEU A 63 -3.46 -8.47 4.20
CA LEU A 63 -4.56 -8.40 5.16
C LEU A 63 -5.89 -8.27 4.42
N ILE A 64 -5.91 -7.48 3.34
CA ILE A 64 -7.01 -7.42 2.37
C ILE A 64 -6.41 -7.69 0.99
N LYS A 65 -6.96 -8.67 0.27
CA LYS A 65 -6.58 -9.00 -1.11
C LYS A 65 -7.80 -8.96 -2.01
N ASP A 66 -7.74 -8.17 -3.07
CA ASP A 66 -8.85 -7.99 -4.03
C ASP A 66 -10.21 -7.79 -3.32
N GLY A 67 -10.22 -6.95 -2.28
CA GLY A 67 -11.40 -6.61 -1.49
C GLY A 67 -11.75 -7.57 -0.34
N ASN A 68 -11.10 -8.74 -0.24
CA ASN A 68 -11.39 -9.74 0.80
C ASN A 68 -10.37 -9.72 1.95
N TRP A 69 -10.86 -9.75 3.18
CA TRP A 69 -10.03 -9.98 4.36
C TRP A 69 -9.42 -11.38 4.36
N GLN A 70 -8.11 -11.47 4.54
CA GLN A 70 -7.36 -12.72 4.56
C GLN A 70 -7.29 -13.24 5.99
N LYS A 71 -8.18 -14.17 6.35
CA LYS A 71 -8.42 -14.60 7.74
C LYS A 71 -7.14 -14.98 8.48
N GLU A 72 -6.31 -15.83 7.90
CA GLU A 72 -5.04 -16.29 8.50
C GLU A 72 -4.10 -15.11 8.76
N CYS A 73 -3.90 -14.27 7.74
CA CYS A 73 -3.06 -13.09 7.86
C CYS A 73 -3.56 -12.10 8.92
N CYS A 74 -4.88 -11.91 9.00
CA CYS A 74 -5.53 -11.02 9.95
C CYS A 74 -5.37 -11.47 11.40
N ASN A 75 -5.31 -12.78 11.65
CA ASN A 75 -5.14 -13.32 13.00
C ASN A 75 -3.75 -13.00 13.58
N GLU A 76 -2.73 -12.81 12.73
CA GLU A 76 -1.38 -12.41 13.15
C GLU A 76 -1.23 -10.90 13.38
N CYS A 77 -2.18 -10.10 12.87
CA CYS A 77 -2.17 -8.64 12.98
C CYS A 77 -3.50 -8.08 13.57
N PRO A 78 -3.95 -8.56 14.75
CA PRO A 78 -5.27 -8.20 15.29
C PRO A 78 -5.44 -6.71 15.58
N GLU A 79 -4.39 -6.02 16.06
CA GLU A 79 -4.48 -4.60 16.40
C GLU A 79 -4.50 -3.73 15.14
N LEU A 80 -3.72 -4.06 14.11
CA LEU A 80 -3.79 -3.40 12.82
C LEU A 80 -5.14 -3.66 12.14
N VAL A 81 -5.68 -4.88 12.21
CA VAL A 81 -7.02 -5.18 11.68
C VAL A 81 -8.09 -4.37 12.40
N LYS A 82 -8.00 -4.24 13.72
CA LYS A 82 -8.91 -3.39 14.51
C LYS A 82 -8.81 -1.94 14.06
N LEU A 83 -7.60 -1.39 13.95
CA LEU A 83 -7.33 -0.03 13.48
C LEU A 83 -7.93 0.23 12.09
N LEU A 84 -7.71 -0.69 11.14
CA LEU A 84 -8.22 -0.58 9.77
C LEU A 84 -9.76 -0.61 9.71
N LYS A 85 -10.41 -1.34 10.62
CA LYS A 85 -11.87 -1.38 10.71
C LYS A 85 -12.48 -0.12 11.33
N GLU A 86 -11.68 0.69 12.01
CA GLU A 86 -12.10 2.00 12.53
C GLU A 86 -12.01 3.10 11.46
N PHE A 87 -11.30 2.86 10.35
CA PHE A 87 -11.31 3.79 9.23
C PHE A 87 -12.70 3.86 8.62
N ASP A 88 -13.13 5.07 8.27
CA ASP A 88 -14.40 5.30 7.60
C ASP A 88 -14.52 4.38 6.38
N GLU A 89 -15.66 3.68 6.27
CA GLU A 89 -15.98 2.77 5.17
C GLU A 89 -15.99 3.49 3.81
N ASP A 90 -16.10 4.82 3.82
CA ASP A 90 -15.99 5.66 2.64
C ASP A 90 -14.54 5.80 2.13
N TYR A 91 -13.52 5.51 2.94
CA TYR A 91 -12.12 5.60 2.51
C TYR A 91 -11.49 4.24 2.29
N LEU A 92 -11.51 3.32 3.26
CA LEU A 92 -10.83 2.04 3.09
C LEU A 92 -11.42 1.26 1.91
N LEU A 93 -10.59 0.92 0.92
CA LEU A 93 -11.01 0.19 -0.26
C LEU A 93 -11.14 -1.31 0.08
N ASN A 94 -12.17 -1.67 0.83
CA ASN A 94 -12.59 -3.06 1.04
C ASN A 94 -13.84 -3.37 0.21
N ASN A 95 -14.22 -4.66 0.16
CA ASN A 95 -15.45 -5.10 -0.54
C ASN A 95 -15.51 -4.70 -2.02
N CYS A 96 -14.35 -4.47 -2.65
CA CYS A 96 -14.20 -4.20 -4.08
C CYS A 96 -12.89 -4.83 -4.57
N SER A 97 -12.88 -5.45 -5.75
CA SER A 97 -11.69 -6.16 -6.27
C SER A 97 -10.48 -5.25 -6.52
N PHE A 98 -10.66 -3.93 -6.53
CA PHE A 98 -9.55 -2.99 -6.64
C PHE A 98 -8.83 -2.74 -5.30
N GLY A 99 -9.32 -3.29 -4.19
CA GLY A 99 -8.84 -3.02 -2.85
C GLY A 99 -7.77 -3.95 -2.35
N ASN A 100 -6.65 -3.41 -1.86
CA ASN A 100 -5.62 -4.18 -1.17
C ASN A 100 -5.10 -3.46 0.07
N VAL A 101 -4.80 -4.25 1.10
CA VAL A 101 -3.99 -3.85 2.27
C VAL A 101 -2.96 -4.94 2.51
N ASN A 102 -1.68 -4.59 2.45
CA ASN A 102 -0.60 -5.57 2.56
C ASN A 102 0.70 -4.98 3.08
N PHE A 103 1.49 -5.78 3.79
CA PHE A 103 2.92 -5.51 3.91
C PHE A 103 3.59 -5.86 2.59
N SER A 104 4.49 -4.99 2.14
CA SER A 104 5.26 -5.14 0.91
C SER A 104 6.74 -5.02 1.23
N MET A 105 7.45 -6.16 1.12
CA MET A 105 8.89 -6.24 1.28
C MET A 105 9.57 -6.29 -0.07
N LEU A 106 10.53 -5.39 -0.29
CA LEU A 106 11.46 -5.43 -1.41
C LEU A 106 12.84 -5.78 -0.86
N PRO A 107 13.48 -6.88 -1.33
CA PRO A 107 14.80 -7.23 -0.89
C PRO A 107 15.84 -6.15 -1.21
N ALA A 108 16.90 -6.08 -0.41
CA ALA A 108 18.08 -5.29 -0.69
C ALA A 108 18.55 -5.45 -2.14
N ASN A 109 19.12 -4.38 -2.70
CA ASN A 109 19.67 -4.36 -4.05
C ASN A 109 18.68 -4.80 -5.16
N SER A 110 17.39 -4.54 -5.01
CA SER A 110 16.35 -4.93 -5.97
C SER A 110 15.61 -3.73 -6.58
N ALA A 111 14.96 -3.93 -7.72
CA ALA A 111 14.13 -2.90 -8.37
C ALA A 111 12.89 -3.49 -9.01
N ILE A 112 11.73 -2.89 -8.75
CA ILE A 112 10.48 -3.21 -9.44
C ILE A 112 10.42 -2.34 -10.69
N PRO A 113 10.34 -2.94 -11.90
CA PRO A 113 10.33 -2.19 -13.14
C PRO A 113 9.08 -1.32 -13.27
N GLU A 114 9.13 -0.41 -14.24
CA GLU A 114 8.02 0.51 -14.50
C GLU A 114 6.75 -0.23 -14.89
N HIS A 115 5.64 0.12 -14.25
CA HIS A 115 4.32 -0.44 -14.49
C HIS A 115 3.23 0.58 -14.12
N ILE A 116 1.99 0.24 -14.43
CA ILE A 116 0.80 1.05 -14.17
C ILE A 116 -0.23 0.24 -13.38
N GLY A 117 -0.94 0.90 -12.48
CA GLY A 117 -2.08 0.32 -11.77
C GLY A 117 -3.27 0.10 -12.69
N THR A 118 -4.23 -0.70 -12.24
CA THR A 118 -5.38 -1.11 -13.06
C THR A 118 -6.51 -0.08 -13.13
N THR A 119 -6.49 0.95 -12.28
CA THR A 119 -7.59 1.91 -12.14
C THR A 119 -7.14 3.18 -11.43
N ASN A 120 -7.82 4.30 -11.71
CA ASN A 120 -7.66 5.59 -11.02
C ASN A 120 -8.70 5.83 -9.91
N VAL A 121 -9.60 4.87 -9.65
CA VAL A 121 -10.63 5.01 -8.59
C VAL A 121 -10.07 4.88 -7.17
N ARG A 122 -8.75 4.75 -7.02
CA ARG A 122 -8.08 4.58 -5.74
C ARG A 122 -6.82 5.43 -5.65
N LEU A 123 -6.53 5.90 -4.44
CA LEU A 123 -5.20 6.37 -4.05
C LEU A 123 -4.55 5.31 -3.18
N ARG A 124 -3.22 5.20 -3.27
CA ARG A 124 -2.44 4.22 -2.51
C ARG A 124 -1.57 4.92 -1.48
N ILE A 125 -1.72 4.52 -0.23
CA ILE A 125 -0.87 4.97 0.87
C ILE A 125 0.30 3.98 0.96
N HIS A 126 1.52 4.51 0.97
CA HIS A 126 2.73 3.81 1.36
C HIS A 126 3.18 4.31 2.74
N PHE A 127 2.97 3.50 3.78
CA PHE A 127 3.44 3.80 5.13
C PHE A 127 4.77 3.10 5.40
N GLY A 128 5.84 3.88 5.64
CA GLY A 128 7.18 3.36 5.86
C GLY A 128 7.31 2.58 7.16
N LEU A 129 7.72 1.32 7.11
CA LEU A 129 7.94 0.48 8.30
C LEU A 129 9.44 0.32 8.57
N GLU A 130 10.13 -0.46 7.75
CA GLU A 130 11.58 -0.63 7.80
C GLU A 130 12.17 -0.08 6.52
N ILE A 131 12.90 1.02 6.64
CA ILE A 131 13.49 1.74 5.52
C ILE A 131 15.01 1.74 5.67
N PRO A 132 15.77 1.39 4.62
CA PRO A 132 17.23 1.37 4.68
C PRO A 132 17.83 2.68 5.20
N CYS A 133 18.71 2.59 6.20
CA CYS A 133 19.27 3.77 6.89
C CYS A 133 20.76 4.00 6.65
N GLY A 134 21.45 3.02 6.07
CA GLY A 134 22.89 3.03 5.78
C GLY A 134 23.25 3.45 4.35
N ASN A 135 24.32 2.85 3.84
CA ASN A 135 24.84 3.11 2.49
C ASN A 135 23.80 2.77 1.43
N GLY A 136 23.65 3.66 0.44
CA GLY A 136 22.73 3.45 -0.68
C GLY A 136 21.28 3.81 -0.38
N LYS A 137 20.94 4.32 0.82
CA LYS A 137 19.57 4.70 1.18
C LYS A 137 18.92 5.71 0.22
N GLU A 138 19.72 6.58 -0.40
CA GLU A 138 19.29 7.52 -1.43
C GLU A 138 18.80 6.83 -2.72
N ASN A 139 19.19 5.57 -2.92
CA ASN A 139 18.73 4.72 -4.00
C ASN A 139 17.46 3.94 -3.66
N CYS A 140 16.97 4.04 -2.41
CA CYS A 140 15.66 3.56 -1.98
C CYS A 140 14.59 4.61 -2.27
N PHE A 141 14.00 4.56 -3.46
CA PHE A 141 12.98 5.52 -3.88
C PHE A 141 11.91 4.88 -4.75
N MET A 142 10.79 5.59 -4.90
CA MET A 142 9.78 5.30 -5.91
C MET A 142 9.65 6.50 -6.84
N LYS A 143 9.57 6.24 -8.14
CA LYS A 143 9.15 7.22 -9.15
C LYS A 143 7.68 7.01 -9.45
N VAL A 144 6.92 8.09 -9.56
CA VAL A 144 5.50 8.09 -9.95
C VAL A 144 5.28 9.24 -10.91
N GLY A 145 4.98 8.93 -12.17
CA GLY A 145 5.01 9.91 -13.25
C GLY A 145 6.38 10.61 -13.33
N ASN A 146 6.37 11.94 -13.28
CA ASN A 146 7.60 12.75 -13.33
C ASN A 146 8.17 13.07 -11.93
N GLU A 147 7.55 12.55 -10.87
CA GLU A 147 7.94 12.83 -9.49
C GLU A 147 8.64 11.62 -8.86
N LYS A 148 9.40 11.88 -7.80
CA LYS A 148 10.06 10.84 -7.01
C LYS A 148 9.98 11.17 -5.52
N PHE A 149 9.89 10.14 -4.69
CA PHE A 149 9.98 10.28 -3.25
C PHE A 149 10.79 9.16 -2.62
N HIS A 150 11.26 9.43 -1.41
CA HIS A 150 11.97 8.48 -0.54
C HIS A 150 11.08 8.22 0.67
N TRP A 151 10.98 6.95 1.08
CA TRP A 151 10.23 6.62 2.28
C TRP A 151 10.93 7.15 3.53
N THR A 152 10.13 7.45 4.55
CA THR A 152 10.62 7.71 5.91
C THR A 152 9.88 6.76 6.85
N ALA A 153 10.62 6.10 7.74
CA ALA A 153 10.02 5.20 8.73
C ALA A 153 9.00 5.96 9.60
N GLY A 154 7.81 5.38 9.78
CA GLY A 154 6.71 5.99 10.52
C GLY A 154 6.00 7.13 9.78
N LYS A 155 6.28 7.34 8.48
CA LYS A 155 5.62 8.35 7.66
C LYS A 155 4.92 7.75 6.45
N SER A 156 3.83 8.40 6.05
CA SER A 156 3.03 8.01 4.90
C SER A 156 3.34 8.86 3.67
N THR A 157 3.28 8.23 2.49
CA THR A 157 3.23 8.94 1.20
C THR A 157 2.00 8.45 0.43
N ILE A 158 1.25 9.38 -0.14
CA ILE A 158 0.00 9.10 -0.84
C ILE A 158 0.25 9.27 -2.33
N ILE A 159 0.04 8.21 -3.08
CA ILE A 159 0.37 8.16 -4.50
C ILE A 159 -0.83 7.71 -5.33
N ASN A 160 -0.84 8.15 -6.58
CA ASN A 160 -1.75 7.63 -7.58
C ASN A 160 -1.04 6.63 -8.48
N THR A 161 -1.34 5.35 -8.28
CA THR A 161 -0.75 4.27 -9.09
C THR A 161 -1.30 4.18 -10.50
N SER A 162 -2.29 4.99 -10.90
CA SER A 162 -2.73 5.13 -12.30
C SER A 162 -1.63 5.73 -13.19
N PHE A 163 -0.62 6.39 -12.59
CA PHE A 163 0.56 6.84 -13.30
C PHE A 163 1.59 5.71 -13.40
N PHE A 164 2.43 5.76 -14.43
CA PHE A 164 3.62 4.89 -14.49
C PHE A 164 4.48 5.08 -13.25
N HIS A 165 4.89 3.97 -12.65
CA HIS A 165 5.70 3.98 -11.45
C HIS A 165 6.68 2.82 -11.40
N SER A 166 7.83 3.07 -10.76
CA SER A 166 8.89 2.09 -10.54
C SER A 166 9.49 2.27 -9.15
N VAL A 167 10.07 1.21 -8.61
CA VAL A 167 10.72 1.22 -7.28
C VAL A 167 12.17 0.79 -7.44
N SER A 168 13.07 1.51 -6.78
CA SER A 168 14.49 1.14 -6.67
C SER A 168 14.87 0.97 -5.20
N SER A 169 15.73 -0.03 -4.96
CA SER A 169 16.56 -0.20 -3.76
C SER A 169 17.96 -0.70 -4.15
N VAL A 170 18.35 -0.50 -5.42
CA VAL A 170 19.66 -0.92 -5.95
C VAL A 170 20.78 -0.26 -5.15
N GLY A 171 21.73 -1.04 -4.67
CA GLY A 171 22.82 -0.56 -3.81
C GLY A 171 22.46 -0.38 -2.32
N CYS A 172 21.20 -0.57 -1.91
CA CYS A 172 20.86 -0.69 -0.49
C CYS A 172 21.34 -2.05 0.05
N SER A 173 21.81 -2.07 1.29
CA SER A 173 22.23 -3.29 2.01
C SER A 173 21.13 -3.92 2.87
N GLU A 174 20.02 -3.22 3.04
CA GLU A 174 18.88 -3.62 3.88
C GLU A 174 17.63 -3.73 3.02
N ASP A 175 16.73 -4.62 3.41
CA ASP A 175 15.41 -4.76 2.80
C ASP A 175 14.56 -3.52 3.11
N ARG A 176 13.56 -3.26 2.25
CA ARG A 176 12.58 -2.18 2.48
C ARG A 176 11.19 -2.75 2.66
N ILE A 177 10.58 -2.48 3.80
CA ILE A 177 9.22 -2.91 4.13
C ILE A 177 8.33 -1.69 4.33
N VAL A 178 7.17 -1.72 3.67
CA VAL A 178 6.11 -0.70 3.82
C VAL A 178 4.77 -1.39 4.01
N LEU A 179 3.84 -0.73 4.70
CA LEU A 179 2.42 -1.08 4.67
C LEU A 179 1.76 -0.31 3.51
N ILE A 180 1.16 -1.05 2.60
CA ILE A 180 0.36 -0.53 1.49
C ILE A 180 -1.12 -0.58 1.89
N ILE A 181 -1.83 0.52 1.70
CA ILE A 181 -3.28 0.62 1.96
C ILE A 181 -3.92 1.35 0.78
N ASP A 182 -4.86 0.70 0.10
CA ASP A 182 -5.65 1.32 -0.94
C ASP A 182 -6.88 2.00 -0.35
N PHE A 183 -7.05 3.29 -0.61
CA PHE A 183 -8.24 4.07 -0.28
C PHE A 183 -9.00 4.44 -1.55
N TRP A 184 -10.33 4.57 -1.48
CA TRP A 184 -11.13 5.18 -2.54
C TRP A 184 -10.58 6.56 -2.88
N HIS A 185 -10.63 6.92 -4.16
CA HIS A 185 -10.34 8.28 -4.57
C HIS A 185 -11.32 9.24 -3.86
N PRO A 186 -10.84 10.32 -3.22
CA PRO A 186 -11.66 11.16 -2.35
C PRO A 186 -12.81 11.88 -3.07
N GLU A 187 -12.69 12.10 -4.38
CA GLU A 187 -13.73 12.73 -5.20
C GLU A 187 -14.85 11.76 -5.64
N LEU A 188 -14.73 10.46 -5.34
CA LEU A 188 -15.83 9.53 -5.61
C LEU A 188 -16.96 9.73 -4.61
N THR A 189 -18.17 9.85 -5.13
CA THR A 189 -19.39 9.88 -4.33
C THR A 189 -19.72 8.51 -3.73
N LYS A 190 -20.58 8.47 -2.71
CA LYS A 190 -21.07 7.22 -2.12
C LYS A 190 -21.78 6.32 -3.14
N GLU A 191 -22.54 6.93 -4.05
CA GLU A 191 -23.25 6.23 -5.11
C GLU A 191 -22.26 5.57 -6.09
N GLU A 192 -21.26 6.32 -6.56
CA GLU A 192 -20.22 5.79 -7.46
C GLU A 192 -19.43 4.65 -6.80
N LYS A 193 -19.06 4.79 -5.52
CA LYS A 193 -18.42 3.70 -4.75
C LYS A 193 -19.33 2.47 -4.67
N GLY A 194 -20.63 2.66 -4.41
CA GLY A 194 -21.61 1.59 -4.37
C GLY A 194 -21.73 0.85 -5.70
N ILE A 195 -21.81 1.58 -6.81
CA ILE A 195 -21.84 1.01 -8.17
C ILE A 195 -20.54 0.23 -8.44
N LEU A 196 -19.38 0.79 -8.11
CA LEU A 196 -18.09 0.13 -8.30
C LEU A 196 -17.96 -1.16 -7.47
N LYS A 197 -18.44 -1.17 -6.22
CA LYS A 197 -18.49 -2.38 -5.38
C LYS A 197 -19.39 -3.47 -6.01
N ASN A 198 -20.49 -3.08 -6.66
CA ASN A 198 -21.41 -4.01 -7.32
C ASN A 198 -20.86 -4.57 -8.64
N ILE A 199 -20.21 -3.73 -9.46
CA ILE A 199 -19.63 -4.15 -10.76
C ILE A 199 -18.33 -4.94 -10.56
N PHE A 200 -17.54 -4.55 -9.56
CA PHE A 200 -16.25 -5.13 -9.24
C PHE A 200 -16.26 -5.69 -7.80
N PRO A 201 -17.09 -6.71 -7.52
CA PRO A 201 -17.17 -7.31 -6.19
C PRO A 201 -15.83 -7.99 -5.85
N PRO A 202 -15.57 -8.30 -4.57
CA PRO A 202 -14.37 -9.01 -4.19
C PRO A 202 -14.20 -10.30 -5.00
N LYS A 203 -12.98 -10.55 -5.48
CA LYS A 203 -12.74 -11.77 -6.27
C LYS A 203 -12.97 -12.99 -5.40
N SER A 204 -13.75 -13.95 -5.89
CA SER A 204 -14.00 -15.18 -5.16
C SER A 204 -12.70 -15.94 -4.92
N ILE A 205 -12.54 -16.41 -3.69
CA ILE A 205 -11.44 -17.29 -3.28
C ILE A 205 -11.87 -18.71 -3.70
N PHE A 206 -11.64 -19.05 -4.98
CA PHE A 206 -11.81 -20.42 -5.48
C PHE A 206 -10.45 -21.08 -5.64
#